data_AF-A0A1G1WJU4-F1
#
_entry.id   AF-A0A1G1WJU4-F1
#
_cell.length_a   1.000
_cell.length_b   1.000
_cell.length_c   1.000
_cell.angle_alpha   90.00
_cell.angle_beta   90.00
_cell.angle_gamma   90.00
#
_symmetry.space_group_name_H-M   'P 1'
#
loop_
_entity.id
_entity.type
_entity.pdbx_description
1 polymer ?
#
loop_
_entity_poly.entity_id
_entity_poly.type
_entity_poly.pdbx_seq_one_letter_code
_entity_poly.pdbx_strand_id
1 'polypeptide(L)'
;MRVFLFPLIILGIIFWALFALVLFYLPPKFEGHISTINTFYFFSTGAVATAFTLSLLIYFIQLSFGLPRQKRFPGHDIEQGVFRRSLRRGFLFALGLVVLGILKLSGLFNPFNVVLLVAIFILAEGYFSSR
;
A
#
# COMPACT_ATOMS: atom_id res chain seq x y z
N MET A 1 5.32 14.66 -20.03
CA MET A 1 4.97 13.43 -19.27
C MET A 1 6.07 12.93 -18.33
N ARG A 2 7.37 12.89 -18.70
CA ARG A 2 8.43 12.33 -17.81
C ARG A 2 8.77 13.18 -16.56
N VAL A 3 8.58 14.49 -16.61
CA VAL A 3 8.92 15.41 -15.50
C VAL A 3 8.05 15.18 -14.26
N PHE A 4 6.80 14.73 -14.42
CA PHE A 4 5.90 14.43 -13.30
C PHE A 4 6.33 13.18 -12.50
N LEU A 5 7.10 12.28 -13.10
CA LEU A 5 7.57 11.06 -12.44
C LEU A 5 8.71 11.32 -11.47
N PHE A 6 9.51 12.35 -11.72
CA PHE A 6 10.67 12.68 -10.91
C PHE A 6 10.31 13.01 -9.45
N PRO A 7 9.35 13.91 -9.14
CA PRO A 7 8.95 14.17 -7.76
C PRO A 7 8.32 12.95 -7.09
N LEU A 8 7.59 12.12 -7.84
CA LEU A 8 6.99 10.88 -7.30
C LEU A 8 8.05 9.85 -6.90
N ILE A 9 9.09 9.66 -7.73
CA ILE A 9 10.20 8.75 -7.42
C ILE A 9 10.96 9.25 -6.19
N ILE A 10 11.26 10.55 -6.11
CA ILE A 10 11.90 11.16 -4.94
C ILE A 10 11.06 10.93 -3.68
N LEU A 11 9.74 11.15 -3.75
CA LEU A 11 8.84 10.94 -2.63
C LEU A 11 8.86 9.46 -2.18
N GLY A 12 8.92 8.52 -3.12
CA GLY A 12 9.05 7.10 -2.83
C GLY A 12 10.37 6.77 -2.12
N ILE A 13 11.48 7.34 -2.57
CA ILE A 13 12.79 7.18 -1.91
C ILE A 13 12.75 7.73 -0.48
N ILE A 14 12.11 8.89 -0.27
CA ILE A 14 11.95 9.49 1.07
C ILE A 14 11.17 8.55 1.99
N PHE A 15 10.06 7.97 1.52
CA PHE A 15 9.28 7.04 2.36
C PHE A 15 10.07 5.78 2.72
N TRP A 16 10.83 5.22 1.78
CA TRP A 16 11.70 4.07 2.06
C TRP A 16 12.87 4.43 2.98
N ALA A 17 13.44 5.63 2.85
CA ALA A 17 14.48 6.11 3.76
C ALA A 17 13.94 6.28 5.19
N LEU A 18 12.74 6.83 5.35
CA LEU A 18 12.06 6.93 6.65
C LEU A 18 11.78 5.54 7.24
N PHE A 19 11.31 4.60 6.43
CA PHE A 19 11.10 3.22 6.89
C PHE A 19 12.41 2.54 7.29
N ALA A 20 13.49 2.73 6.52
CA ALA A 20 14.80 2.22 6.86
C ALA A 20 15.32 2.79 8.19
N LEU A 21 15.14 4.10 8.42
CA LEU A 21 15.50 4.72 9.70
C LEU A 21 14.74 4.07 10.87
N VAL A 22 13.43 3.85 10.73
CA VAL A 22 12.65 3.16 11.77
C VAL A 22 13.14 1.72 11.95
N LEU A 23 13.42 1.01 10.87
CA LEU A 23 13.86 -0.39 10.91
C LEU A 23 15.21 -0.56 11.65
N PHE A 24 16.17 0.35 11.43
CA PHE A 24 17.49 0.26 12.04
C PHE A 24 17.58 0.90 13.43
N TYR A 25 16.90 2.03 13.66
CA TYR A 25 17.06 2.80 14.90
C TYR A 25 15.90 2.62 15.89
N LEU A 26 14.72 2.22 15.44
CA LEU A 26 13.53 1.99 16.27
C LEU A 26 12.92 0.62 15.99
N PRO A 27 13.68 -0.49 16.16
CA PRO A 27 13.14 -1.81 15.90
C PRO A 27 11.93 -2.08 16.81
N PRO A 28 10.92 -2.80 16.31
CA PRO A 28 9.68 -3.08 17.05
C PRO A 28 9.90 -3.98 18.27
N LYS A 29 11.00 -4.77 18.26
CA LYS A 29 11.46 -5.56 19.39
C LYS A 29 12.80 -5.03 19.87
N PHE A 30 12.86 -4.65 21.14
CA PHE A 30 14.09 -4.24 21.81
C PHE A 30 14.20 -5.06 23.11
N GLU A 31 15.33 -5.75 23.30
CA GLU A 31 15.58 -6.56 24.50
C GLU A 31 14.47 -7.58 24.85
N GLY A 32 13.85 -8.18 23.83
CA GLY A 32 12.79 -9.18 24.01
C GLY A 32 11.39 -8.60 24.30
N HIS A 33 11.28 -7.30 24.54
CA HIS A 33 10.01 -6.61 24.73
C HIS A 33 9.54 -5.93 23.43
N ILE A 34 8.24 -6.02 23.16
CA ILE A 34 7.61 -5.30 22.04
C ILE A 34 7.28 -3.90 22.53
N SER A 35 7.96 -2.89 21.99
CA SER A 35 7.58 -1.50 22.23
C SER A 35 6.40 -1.15 21.34
N THR A 36 5.25 -0.84 21.95
CA THR A 36 4.02 -0.46 21.23
C THR A 36 4.26 0.75 20.33
N ILE A 37 5.04 1.73 20.81
CA ILE A 37 5.36 2.96 20.08
C ILE A 37 6.23 2.65 18.86
N ASN A 38 7.30 1.85 19.02
CA ASN A 38 8.17 1.48 17.91
C ASN A 38 7.44 0.60 16.89
N THR A 39 6.58 -0.29 17.37
CA THR A 39 5.74 -1.14 16.52
C THR A 39 4.77 -0.30 15.69
N PHE A 40 4.16 0.73 16.28
CA PHE A 40 3.31 1.67 15.55
C PHE A 40 4.10 2.42 14.47
N TYR A 41 5.28 2.95 14.79
CA TYR A 41 6.15 3.60 13.81
C TYR A 41 6.57 2.65 12.68
N PHE A 42 6.94 1.42 13.02
CA PHE A 42 7.34 0.40 12.04
C PHE A 42 6.21 0.09 11.05
N PHE A 43 5.00 -0.18 11.56
CA PHE A 43 3.87 -0.49 10.68
C PHE A 43 3.37 0.71 9.90
N SER A 44 3.29 1.90 10.51
CA SER A 44 2.82 3.09 9.81
C SER A 44 3.76 3.50 8.68
N THR A 45 5.06 3.58 8.94
CA THR A 45 6.05 3.95 7.91
C THR A 45 6.19 2.88 6.83
N GLY A 46 6.17 1.60 7.22
CA GLY A 46 6.16 0.48 6.27
C GLY A 46 4.90 0.47 5.39
N ALA A 47 3.73 0.73 5.98
CA ALA A 47 2.46 0.83 5.25
C ALA A 47 2.50 1.95 4.21
N VAL A 48 2.99 3.13 4.59
CA VAL A 48 3.06 4.29 3.68
C VAL A 48 4.02 4.02 2.54
N ALA A 49 5.23 3.51 2.82
CA ALA A 49 6.22 3.20 1.80
C ALA A 49 5.72 2.12 0.82
N THR A 50 5.13 1.05 1.35
CA THR A 50 4.58 -0.04 0.53
C THR A 50 3.37 0.42 -0.27
N ALA A 51 2.40 1.11 0.33
CA ALA A 51 1.22 1.63 -0.35
C ALA A 51 1.63 2.52 -1.52
N PHE A 52 2.51 3.49 -1.27
CA PHE A 52 2.96 4.42 -2.30
C PHE A 52 3.68 3.72 -3.46
N THR A 53 4.59 2.80 -3.15
CA THR A 53 5.33 2.02 -4.17
C THR A 53 4.38 1.16 -5.01
N LEU A 54 3.44 0.47 -4.36
CA LEU A 54 2.49 -0.41 -5.04
C LEU A 54 1.50 0.39 -5.89
N SER A 55 1.05 1.55 -5.41
CA SER A 55 0.17 2.45 -6.15
C SER A 55 0.84 3.01 -7.40
N LEU A 56 2.13 3.37 -7.31
CA LEU A 56 2.91 3.76 -8.49
C LEU A 56 3.06 2.60 -9.46
N LEU A 57 3.41 1.41 -8.97
CA LEU A 57 3.58 0.22 -9.79
C LEU A 57 2.28 -0.13 -10.53
N ILE A 58 1.14 -0.15 -9.83
CA ILE A 58 -0.18 -0.40 -10.43
C ILE A 58 -0.52 0.70 -11.45
N TYR A 59 -0.25 1.96 -11.14
CA TYR A 59 -0.47 3.08 -12.06
C TYR A 59 0.31 2.88 -13.37
N PHE A 60 1.60 2.54 -13.29
CA PHE A 60 2.42 2.27 -14.46
C PHE A 60 1.98 1.05 -15.25
N ILE A 61 1.58 -0.03 -14.58
CA ILE A 61 1.03 -1.22 -15.26
C ILE A 61 -0.24 -0.84 -16.03
N GLN A 62 -1.17 -0.12 -15.40
CA GLN A 62 -2.42 0.30 -16.03
C GLN A 62 -2.19 1.26 -17.22
N LEU A 63 -1.18 2.12 -17.12
CA LEU A 63 -0.79 3.03 -18.19
C LEU A 63 -0.09 2.30 -19.34
N SER A 64 0.77 1.33 -19.06
CA SER A 64 1.61 0.62 -20.04
C SER A 64 0.86 -0.47 -20.80
N PHE A 65 -0.05 -1.20 -20.14
CA PHE A 65 -0.82 -2.28 -20.75
C PHE A 65 -2.10 -1.82 -21.46
N GLY A 66 -2.33 -0.51 -21.53
CA GLY A 66 -3.49 0.09 -22.17
C GLY A 66 -4.77 -0.17 -21.39
N LEU A 67 -5.41 0.91 -20.95
CA LEU A 67 -6.79 0.84 -20.46
C LEU A 67 -7.65 0.15 -21.52
N PRO A 68 -8.42 -0.91 -21.19
CA PRO A 68 -9.40 -1.45 -22.12
C PRO A 68 -10.39 -0.33 -22.45
N ARG A 69 -10.21 0.29 -23.63
CA ARG A 69 -11.02 1.34 -24.27
C ARG A 69 -12.21 1.83 -23.43
N GLN A 70 -11.95 2.66 -22.41
CA GLN A 70 -13.03 3.42 -21.77
C GLN A 70 -13.36 4.63 -22.65
N LYS A 71 -14.20 4.37 -23.66
CA LYS A 71 -14.61 5.26 -24.75
C LYS A 71 -15.43 6.51 -24.35
N ARG A 72 -15.45 6.99 -23.10
CA ARG A 72 -16.45 8.00 -22.67
C ARG A 72 -16.03 9.11 -21.70
N PHE A 73 -14.73 9.40 -21.51
CA PHE A 73 -14.34 10.55 -20.70
C PHE A 73 -13.27 11.41 -21.40
N PRO A 74 -13.32 12.75 -21.26
CA PRO A 74 -12.25 13.62 -21.74
C PRO A 74 -10.94 13.22 -21.07
N GLY A 75 -9.84 13.19 -21.83
CA GLY A 75 -8.60 12.50 -21.48
C GLY A 75 -7.93 12.87 -20.14
N HIS A 76 -8.33 13.98 -19.51
CA HIS A 76 -7.80 14.41 -18.20
C HIS A 76 -8.43 13.68 -17.02
N ASP A 77 -9.72 13.33 -17.09
CA ASP A 77 -10.44 12.65 -15.99
C ASP A 77 -10.06 11.17 -15.89
N ILE A 78 -9.64 10.57 -17.01
CA ILE A 78 -9.22 9.17 -17.09
C ILE A 78 -7.93 8.97 -16.28
N GLU A 79 -6.94 9.84 -16.43
CA GLU A 79 -5.67 9.74 -15.70
C GLU A 79 -5.87 9.87 -14.18
N GLN A 80 -6.72 10.80 -13.76
CA GLN A 80 -7.07 10.98 -12.34
C GLN A 80 -7.83 9.77 -11.78
N GLY A 81 -8.78 9.21 -12.53
CA GLY A 81 -9.54 8.02 -12.13
C GLY A 81 -8.65 6.78 -11.96
N VAL A 82 -7.69 6.59 -12.88
CA VAL A 82 -6.69 5.51 -12.83
C VAL A 82 -5.77 5.68 -11.63
N PHE A 83 -5.26 6.89 -11.40
CA PHE A 83 -4.42 7.19 -10.25
C PHE A 83 -5.15 6.99 -8.90
N ARG A 84 -6.42 7.38 -8.79
CA ARG A 84 -7.23 7.13 -7.58
C ARG A 84 -7.44 5.64 -7.33
N ARG A 85 -7.71 4.86 -8.38
CA ARG A 85 -7.87 3.40 -8.28
C ARG A 85 -6.57 2.71 -7.89
N SER A 86 -5.42 3.14 -8.43
CA SER A 86 -4.13 2.58 -8.07
C SER A 86 -3.71 2.94 -6.64
N LEU A 87 -4.00 4.17 -6.20
CA LEU A 87 -3.86 4.59 -4.79
C LEU A 87 -4.67 3.70 -3.85
N ARG A 88 -5.96 3.50 -4.16
CA ARG A 88 -6.83 2.65 -3.35
C ARG A 88 -6.31 1.21 -3.26
N ARG A 89 -5.94 0.60 -4.38
CA ARG A 89 -5.45 -0.79 -4.41
C ARG A 89 -4.13 -0.96 -3.68
N GLY A 90 -3.19 -0.02 -3.86
CA GLY A 90 -1.94 -0.04 -3.13
C GLY A 90 -2.13 0.14 -1.63
N PHE A 91 -3.05 1.04 -1.22
CA PHE A 91 -3.41 1.21 0.19
C PHE A 91 -4.05 -0.05 0.78
N LEU A 92 -5.02 -0.66 0.10
CA LEU A 92 -5.64 -1.91 0.55
C LEU A 92 -4.58 -3.01 0.74
N PHE A 93 -3.68 -3.17 -0.22
CA PHE A 93 -2.62 -4.17 -0.12
C PHE A 93 -1.66 -3.90 1.06
N ALA A 94 -1.24 -2.65 1.24
CA ALA A 94 -0.38 -2.26 2.36
C ALA A 94 -1.06 -2.48 3.72
N LEU A 95 -2.36 -2.17 3.81
CA LEU A 95 -3.17 -2.45 4.99
C LEU A 95 -3.23 -3.96 5.26
N GLY A 96 -3.34 -4.77 4.21
CA GLY A 96 -3.27 -6.23 4.33
C GLY A 96 -1.95 -6.71 4.92
N LEU A 97 -0.82 -6.19 4.44
CA LEU A 97 0.50 -6.52 4.99
C LEU A 97 0.64 -6.11 6.46
N VAL A 98 0.12 -4.93 6.83
CA VAL A 98 0.12 -4.46 8.22
C VAL A 98 -0.69 -5.39 9.10
N VAL A 99 -1.93 -5.72 8.72
CA VAL A 99 -2.78 -6.60 9.52
C VAL A 99 -2.16 -8.00 9.63
N LEU A 100 -1.58 -8.53 8.55
CA LEU A 100 -0.84 -9.81 8.61
C LEU A 100 0.36 -9.74 9.56
N GLY A 101 1.11 -8.64 9.55
CA GLY A 101 2.21 -8.42 10.48
C GLY A 101 1.75 -8.32 11.93
N ILE A 102 0.64 -7.63 12.20
CA ILE A 102 0.03 -7.54 13.53
C ILE A 102 -0.43 -8.92 14.01
N LEU A 103 -1.13 -9.69 13.15
CA LEU A 103 -1.56 -11.06 13.44
C LEU A 103 -0.37 -11.97 13.78
N LYS A 104 0.76 -11.80 13.08
CA LYS A 104 2.00 -12.52 13.38
C LYS A 104 2.59 -12.13 14.72
N LEU A 105 2.60 -10.85 15.08
CA LEU A 105 3.13 -10.39 16.36
C LEU A 105 2.25 -10.77 17.55
N SER A 106 0.93 -10.83 17.36
CA SER A 106 -0.03 -11.22 18.40
C SER A 106 -0.18 -12.74 18.59
N GLY A 107 0.51 -13.55 17.78
CA GLY A 107 0.37 -15.01 17.82
C GLY A 107 -0.95 -15.53 17.22
N LEU A 108 -1.74 -14.67 16.58
CA LEU A 108 -3.02 -15.01 15.94
C LEU A 108 -2.85 -15.33 14.45
N PHE A 109 -1.63 -15.54 13.98
CA PHE A 109 -1.37 -15.89 12.58
C PHE A 109 -1.75 -17.35 12.33
N ASN A 110 -2.95 -17.56 11.79
CA ASN A 110 -3.45 -18.86 11.39
C ASN A 110 -4.10 -18.78 9.99
N PRO A 111 -4.23 -19.91 9.27
CA PRO A 111 -4.81 -19.92 7.92
C PRO A 111 -6.22 -19.35 7.86
N PHE A 112 -7.03 -19.55 8.90
CA PHE A 112 -8.40 -19.06 8.96
C PHE A 112 -8.47 -17.52 8.94
N ASN A 113 -7.65 -16.86 9.76
CA ASN A 113 -7.56 -15.41 9.84
C ASN A 113 -7.01 -14.81 8.54
N VAL A 114 -6.08 -15.50 7.87
CA VAL A 114 -5.57 -15.08 6.55
C VAL A 114 -6.67 -15.15 5.50
N VAL A 115 -7.45 -16.25 5.45
CA VAL A 115 -8.57 -16.38 4.51
C VAL A 115 -9.64 -15.33 4.76
N LEU A 116 -9.99 -15.09 6.02
CA LEU A 116 -10.99 -14.08 6.41
C LEU A 116 -10.54 -12.67 6.03
N LEU A 117 -9.26 -12.37 6.21
CA LEU A 117 -8.64 -11.12 5.77
C LEU A 117 -8.73 -10.96 4.24
N VAL A 118 -8.38 -11.99 3.47
CA VAL A 118 -8.50 -11.97 2.01
C VAL A 118 -9.95 -11.76 1.57
N ALA A 119 -10.92 -12.42 2.22
CA ALA A 119 -12.34 -12.24 1.93
C ALA A 119 -12.80 -10.79 2.16
N ILE A 120 -12.38 -10.16 3.27
CA ILE A 120 -12.66 -8.73 3.53
C ILE A 120 -12.06 -7.85 2.43
N PHE A 121 -10.84 -8.13 1.98
CA PHE A 121 -10.22 -7.36 0.89
C PHE A 121 -10.96 -7.48 -0.43
N ILE A 122 -11.42 -8.69 -0.77
CA ILE A 122 -12.23 -8.92 -1.97
C ILE A 122 -13.56 -8.18 -1.87
N LEU A 123 -14.23 -8.22 -0.72
CA LEU A 123 -15.49 -7.49 -0.49
C LEU A 123 -15.29 -5.98 -0.56
N ALA A 124 -14.22 -5.46 0.06
CA ALA A 124 -13.88 -4.04 0.01
C ALA A 124 -13.63 -3.58 -1.43
N GLU A 125 -12.79 -4.31 -2.18
CA GLU A 125 -12.52 -3.97 -3.58
C GLU A 125 -13.78 -4.10 -4.45
N GLY A 126 -14.62 -5.10 -4.20
CA GLY A 126 -15.92 -5.26 -4.87
C GLY A 126 -16.88 -4.10 -4.62
N TYR A 127 -17.01 -3.67 -3.36
CA TYR A 127 -17.82 -2.51 -2.98
C TYR A 127 -17.34 -1.21 -3.64
N PHE A 128 -16.03 -0.98 -3.65
CA PHE A 128 -15.45 0.22 -4.25
C PHE A 128 -15.29 0.14 -5.77
N SER A 129 -15.44 -1.03 -6.38
CA SER A 129 -15.44 -1.18 -7.84
C SER A 129 -16.83 -1.07 -8.45
N SER A 130 -17.91 -1.20 -7.67
CA SER A 130 -19.29 -1.06 -8.14
C SER A 130 -19.81 0.38 -8.08
N ARG A 131 -19.13 1.27 -7.35
CA ARG A 131 -19.35 2.73 -7.34
C ARG A 131 -18.36 3.43 -8.26
#